data_AF-A0A2S1T1I4-F1
#
_entry.id   AF-A0A2S1T1I4-F1
#
_cell.length_a   1.000
_cell.length_b   1.000
_cell.length_c   1.000
_cell.angle_alpha   90.00
_cell.angle_beta   90.00
_cell.angle_gamma   90.00
#
_symmetry.space_group_name_H-M   'P 1'
#
loop_
_entity.id
_entity.type
_entity.pdbx_description
1 polymer ?
#
loop_
_entity_poly.entity_id
_entity_poly.type
_entity_poly.pdbx_seq_one_letter_code
_entity_poly.pdbx_strand_id
1 'polypeptide(L)'
;MDMHADKGREFWREVLGAGGPTAIPRWTAKPSQGTAVCETRVPDELVGGLRGLAGVLGVPVSSLWLAAHARVLAVLSGEDEVVTGWVPVGGGRGLPCRVAAGGGRSWRELVGDADRVASGVVGHREFPVEGLAEGSPRPGHVRPPRPPPPRPPAPQARSPRGRPKRSPARR
;
A
#
# COMPACT_ATOMS: atom_id res chain seq x y z
N MET A 1 -5.37 36.98 -10.68
CA MET A 1 -5.69 35.59 -11.08
C MET A 1 -4.43 34.80 -10.85
N ASP A 2 -4.41 33.97 -9.81
CA ASP A 2 -3.18 33.48 -9.20
C ASP A 2 -2.59 32.31 -9.99
N MET A 3 -1.68 32.63 -10.91
CA MET A 3 -0.94 31.70 -11.77
C MET A 3 -0.31 30.50 -11.03
N HIS A 4 0.07 30.66 -9.76
CA HIS A 4 0.59 29.57 -8.93
C HIS A 4 -0.49 28.57 -8.51
N ALA A 5 -1.71 29.04 -8.24
CA ALA A 5 -2.85 28.17 -7.94
C ALA A 5 -3.30 27.40 -9.18
N ASP A 6 -3.26 28.02 -10.36
CA ASP A 6 -3.60 27.34 -11.63
C ASP A 6 -2.58 26.26 -11.99
N LYS A 7 -1.27 26.56 -11.88
CA LYS A 7 -0.20 25.57 -12.10
C LYS A 7 -0.26 24.40 -11.12
N GLY A 8 -0.50 24.65 -9.84
CA GLY A 8 -0.67 23.58 -8.85
C GLY A 8 -1.88 22.70 -9.15
N ARG A 9 -3.00 23.30 -9.54
CA ARG A 9 -4.22 22.56 -9.91
C ARG A 9 -4.02 21.68 -11.14
N GLU A 10 -3.35 22.19 -12.16
CA GLU A 10 -3.04 21.44 -13.38
C GLU A 10 -2.15 20.23 -13.07
N PHE A 11 -1.05 20.45 -12.35
CA PHE A 11 -0.15 19.38 -11.91
C PHE A 11 -0.91 18.27 -11.15
N TRP A 12 -1.70 18.62 -10.14
CA TRP A 12 -2.41 17.62 -9.34
C TRP A 12 -3.53 16.90 -10.10
N ARG A 13 -4.16 17.54 -11.09
CA ARG A 13 -5.10 16.86 -11.98
C ARG A 13 -4.42 15.82 -12.85
N GLU A 14 -3.22 16.10 -13.34
CA GLU A 14 -2.43 15.14 -14.12
C GLU A 14 -2.01 13.94 -13.26
N VAL A 15 -1.54 14.19 -12.03
CA VAL A 15 -1.14 13.14 -11.09
C VAL A 15 -2.33 12.26 -10.68
N LEU A 16 -3.49 12.86 -10.39
CA LEU A 16 -4.69 12.14 -9.94
C LEU A 16 -5.55 11.56 -11.08
N GLY A 17 -5.36 12.03 -12.31
CA GLY A 17 -6.17 11.63 -13.46
C GLY A 17 -6.02 10.16 -13.87
N ALA A 18 -4.97 9.47 -13.41
CA ALA A 18 -4.71 8.06 -13.72
C ALA A 18 -5.46 7.06 -12.83
N GLY A 19 -6.21 7.54 -11.85
CA GLY A 19 -6.94 6.69 -10.91
C GLY A 19 -6.30 6.62 -9.53
N GLY A 20 -6.70 5.61 -8.77
CA GLY A 20 -6.28 5.40 -7.39
C GLY A 20 -4.86 4.87 -7.24
N PRO A 21 -4.42 4.60 -5.99
CA PRO A 21 -3.14 3.95 -5.74
C PRO A 21 -3.06 2.60 -6.46
N THR A 22 -1.87 2.23 -6.95
CA THR A 22 -1.64 0.95 -7.64
C THR A 22 -1.99 -0.22 -6.73
N ALA A 23 -2.92 -1.05 -7.19
CA ALA A 23 -3.31 -2.25 -6.48
C ALA A 23 -2.25 -3.35 -6.66
N ILE A 24 -1.79 -3.93 -5.56
CA ILE A 24 -0.92 -5.12 -5.56
C ILE A 24 -1.69 -6.35 -5.03
N PRO A 25 -1.37 -7.57 -5.48
CA PRO A 25 -2.00 -8.78 -5.00
C PRO A 25 -1.86 -8.95 -3.48
N ARG A 26 -2.89 -9.51 -2.85
CA ARG A 26 -2.83 -9.91 -1.44
C ARG A 26 -2.34 -11.36 -1.33
N TRP A 27 -1.07 -11.56 -0.99
CA TRP A 27 -0.49 -12.90 -0.76
C TRP A 27 -0.80 -13.50 0.62
N THR A 28 -2.06 -13.39 1.06
CA THR A 28 -2.55 -14.07 2.28
C THR A 28 -3.94 -14.63 2.06
N ALA A 29 -4.11 -15.92 2.35
CA ALA A 29 -5.40 -16.60 2.29
C ALA A 29 -6.32 -16.22 3.47
N LYS A 30 -5.77 -15.67 4.55
CA LYS A 30 -6.49 -15.33 5.78
C LYS A 30 -6.05 -13.93 6.28
N PRO A 31 -6.51 -12.86 5.62
CA PRO A 31 -6.21 -11.50 6.08
C PRO A 31 -6.82 -11.26 7.46
N SER A 32 -6.04 -10.69 8.37
CA SER A 32 -6.52 -10.15 9.64
C SER A 32 -6.33 -8.64 9.64
N GLN A 33 -7.18 -7.93 10.38
CA GLN A 33 -7.03 -6.48 10.55
C GLN A 33 -5.83 -6.20 11.46
N GLY A 34 -5.03 -5.21 11.11
CA GLY A 34 -3.88 -4.78 11.90
C GLY A 34 -2.75 -4.22 11.05
N THR A 35 -1.70 -3.77 11.74
CA THR A 35 -0.45 -3.31 11.13
C THR A 35 0.67 -4.20 11.63
N ALA A 36 1.53 -4.64 10.73
CA ALA A 36 2.77 -5.32 11.05
C ALA A 36 3.95 -4.47 10.54
N VAL A 37 5.03 -4.44 11.31
CA VAL A 37 6.27 -3.75 10.92
C VAL A 37 7.30 -4.79 10.52
N CYS A 38 7.94 -4.58 9.38
CA CYS A 38 9.07 -5.37 8.92
C CYS A 38 10.25 -4.43 8.71
N GLU A 39 11.33 -4.66 9.45
CA GLU A 39 12.56 -3.90 9.33
C GLU A 39 13.63 -4.77 8.69
N THR A 40 14.28 -4.24 7.65
CA THR A 40 15.37 -4.90 6.96
C THR A 40 16.57 -3.98 6.93
N ARG A 41 17.73 -4.48 7.37
CA ARG A 41 18.98 -3.73 7.29
C ARG A 41 19.47 -3.69 5.84
N VAL A 42 19.72 -2.48 5.34
CA VAL A 42 20.39 -2.27 4.06
C VAL A 42 21.90 -2.26 4.32
N PRO A 43 22.72 -3.07 3.61
CA PRO A 43 24.17 -3.08 3.78
C PRO A 43 24.81 -1.71 3.53
N ASP A 44 25.79 -1.33 4.34
CA ASP A 44 26.42 -0.01 4.27
C ASP A 44 27.13 0.24 2.92
N GLU A 45 27.70 -0.82 2.33
CA GLU A 45 28.28 -0.78 0.99
C GLU A 45 27.26 -0.39 -0.09
N LEU A 46 26.04 -0.94 -0.01
CA LEU A 46 24.95 -0.62 -0.92
C LEU A 46 24.52 0.84 -0.72
N VAL A 47 24.40 1.29 0.53
CA VAL A 47 24.09 2.69 0.83
C VAL A 47 25.15 3.64 0.28
N GLY A 48 26.43 3.30 0.42
CA GLY A 48 27.56 4.04 -0.15
C GLY A 48 27.49 4.10 -1.67
N GLY A 49 27.25 2.96 -2.33
CA GLY A 49 27.08 2.87 -3.78
C GLY A 49 25.90 3.70 -4.30
N LEU A 50 24.76 3.68 -3.60
CA LEU A 50 23.59 4.50 -3.95
C LEU A 50 23.87 6.00 -3.81
N ARG A 51 24.59 6.42 -2.76
CA ARG A 51 25.02 7.83 -2.61
C ARG A 51 25.98 8.25 -3.73
N GLY A 52 26.93 7.40 -4.09
CA GLY A 52 27.83 7.65 -5.22
C GLY A 52 27.07 7.78 -6.54
N LEU A 53 26.14 6.86 -6.80
CA LEU A 53 25.30 6.88 -8.00
C LEU A 53 24.41 8.13 -8.06
N ALA A 54 23.79 8.51 -6.94
CA ALA A 54 23.04 9.76 -6.81
C ALA A 54 23.89 10.97 -7.19
N GLY A 55 25.14 11.03 -6.70
CA GLY A 55 26.09 12.08 -7.05
C GLY A 55 26.43 12.12 -8.55
N VAL A 56 26.67 10.97 -9.17
CA VAL A 56 26.93 10.87 -10.62
C VAL A 56 25.73 11.30 -11.46
N LEU A 57 24.52 10.95 -11.03
CA LEU A 57 23.28 11.27 -11.74
C LEU A 57 22.75 12.68 -11.42
N GLY A 58 23.29 13.36 -10.40
CA GLY A 58 22.84 14.69 -9.98
C GLY A 58 21.46 14.70 -9.30
N VAL A 59 21.03 13.58 -8.70
CA VAL A 59 19.71 13.44 -8.07
C VAL A 59 19.82 13.14 -6.56
N PRO A 60 18.80 13.44 -5.75
CA PRO A 60 18.73 12.98 -4.37
C PRO A 60 18.64 11.46 -4.26
N VAL A 61 19.19 10.89 -3.17
CA VAL A 61 19.09 9.45 -2.89
C VAL A 61 17.63 8.99 -2.74
N SER A 62 16.73 9.88 -2.31
CA SER A 62 15.29 9.58 -2.28
C SER A 62 14.70 9.22 -3.64
N SER A 63 15.23 9.80 -4.73
CA SER A 63 14.79 9.51 -6.10
C SER A 63 15.19 8.09 -6.52
N LEU A 64 16.35 7.59 -6.07
CA LEU A 64 16.75 6.19 -6.26
C LEU A 64 15.83 5.22 -5.51
N TRP A 65 15.47 5.55 -4.26
CA TRP A 65 14.54 4.73 -3.48
C TRP A 65 13.13 4.71 -4.08
N LEU A 66 12.65 5.87 -4.54
CA LEU A 66 11.35 5.97 -5.20
C LEU A 66 11.34 5.16 -6.51
N ALA A 67 12.39 5.24 -7.31
CA ALA A 67 12.57 4.42 -8.51
C ALA A 67 12.55 2.91 -8.20
N ALA A 68 13.30 2.47 -7.18
CA ALA A 68 13.34 1.06 -6.79
C ALA A 68 11.97 0.57 -6.33
N HIS A 69 11.28 1.35 -5.49
CA HIS A 69 9.92 1.05 -5.03
C HIS A 69 8.91 0.99 -6.18
N ALA A 70 8.94 1.97 -7.09
CA ALA A 70 8.08 2.01 -8.26
C ALA A 70 8.30 0.79 -9.17
N ARG A 71 9.56 0.36 -9.35
CA ARG A 71 9.87 -0.84 -10.12
C ARG A 71 9.30 -2.11 -9.49
N VAL A 72 9.41 -2.24 -8.17
CA VAL A 72 8.81 -3.37 -7.45
C VAL A 72 7.30 -3.38 -7.63
N LEU A 73 6.63 -2.24 -7.47
CA LEU A 73 5.19 -2.14 -7.69
C LEU A 73 4.80 -2.55 -9.12
N ALA A 74 5.49 -2.02 -10.14
CA ALA A 74 5.21 -2.33 -11.54
C ALA A 74 5.34 -3.83 -11.84
N VAL A 75 6.37 -4.48 -11.31
CA VAL A 75 6.57 -5.93 -11.47
C VAL A 75 5.46 -6.72 -10.77
N LEU A 76 5.04 -6.29 -9.57
CA LEU A 76 4.03 -6.99 -8.79
C LEU A 76 2.61 -6.78 -9.30
N SER A 77 2.30 -5.62 -9.86
CA SER A 77 0.98 -5.30 -10.41
C SER A 77 0.84 -5.64 -11.90
N GLY A 78 1.96 -5.73 -12.62
CA GLY A 78 1.97 -5.84 -14.08
C GLY A 78 1.65 -4.53 -14.80
N GLU A 79 1.67 -3.40 -14.08
CA GLU A 79 1.36 -2.08 -14.62
C GLU A 79 2.63 -1.37 -15.07
N ASP A 80 2.58 -0.70 -16.22
CA ASP A 80 3.74 0.07 -16.71
C ASP A 80 3.89 1.44 -16.02
N GLU A 81 2.86 1.87 -15.31
CA GLU A 81 2.84 3.11 -14.55
C GLU A 81 2.19 2.88 -13.20
N VAL A 82 2.81 3.42 -12.15
CA VAL A 82 2.39 3.16 -10.78
C VAL A 82 2.13 4.45 -10.02
N VAL A 83 1.09 4.44 -9.19
CA VAL A 83 0.73 5.51 -8.27
C VAL A 83 0.99 5.02 -6.85
N THR A 84 1.88 5.71 -6.14
CA THR A 84 2.27 5.39 -4.77
C THR A 84 2.28 6.62 -3.88
N GLY A 85 2.21 6.43 -2.56
CA GLY A 85 2.34 7.53 -1.60
C GLY A 85 3.81 7.80 -1.29
N TRP A 86 4.22 9.07 -1.31
CA TRP A 86 5.56 9.51 -0.92
C TRP A 86 5.50 10.69 0.04
N VAL A 87 6.40 10.70 1.02
CA VAL A 87 6.44 11.74 2.05
C VAL A 87 7.65 12.64 1.78
N PRO A 88 7.47 13.85 1.20
CA PRO A 88 8.57 14.73 0.81
C PRO A 88 9.29 15.37 2.00
N VAL A 89 8.63 15.48 3.15
CA VAL A 89 9.15 16.11 4.37
C VAL A 89 8.83 15.20 5.54
N GLY A 90 9.83 14.87 6.37
CA GLY A 90 9.65 14.03 7.55
C GLY A 90 8.53 14.56 8.47
N GLY A 91 7.65 13.67 8.92
CA GLY A 91 6.46 14.03 9.71
C GLY A 91 5.31 14.64 8.90
N GLY A 92 5.46 14.80 7.58
CA GLY A 92 4.42 15.29 6.68
C GLY A 92 3.44 14.20 6.22
N ARG A 93 2.45 14.61 5.42
CA ARG A 93 1.48 13.70 4.79
C ARG A 93 2.08 13.02 3.55
N GLY A 94 1.63 11.80 3.29
CA GLY A 94 1.92 11.11 2.03
C GLY A 94 1.17 11.77 0.88
N LEU A 95 1.89 12.12 -0.18
CA LEU A 95 1.34 12.68 -1.41
C LEU A 95 1.42 11.64 -2.53
N PRO A 96 0.42 11.59 -3.44
CA PRO A 96 0.45 10.68 -4.57
C PRO A 96 1.61 11.06 -5.50
N CYS A 97 2.39 10.05 -5.86
CA CYS A 97 3.48 10.11 -6.83
C CYS A 97 3.18 9.09 -7.93
N ARG A 98 3.06 9.59 -9.16
CA ARG A 98 2.83 8.78 -10.34
C ARG A 98 4.14 8.60 -11.09
N VAL A 99 4.62 7.37 -11.23
CA VAL A 99 5.93 7.05 -11.81
C VAL A 99 5.77 6.00 -12.90
N ALA A 100 6.31 6.29 -14.09
CA ALA A 100 6.39 5.33 -15.18
C ALA A 100 7.55 4.34 -14.91
N ALA A 101 7.21 3.11 -14.53
CA ALA A 101 8.17 2.09 -14.09
C ALA A 101 8.15 0.80 -14.94
N GLY A 102 7.36 0.82 -16.00
CA GLY A 102 7.13 -0.25 -16.96
C GLY A 102 8.15 -0.40 -18.07
N GLY A 103 7.91 -1.44 -18.89
CA GLY A 103 8.48 -1.69 -20.22
C GLY A 103 9.92 -1.27 -20.49
N GLY A 104 10.87 -2.21 -20.53
CA GLY A 104 12.18 -2.09 -21.20
C GLY A 104 13.14 -0.96 -20.77
N ARG A 105 12.70 -0.04 -19.91
CA ARG A 105 13.43 1.15 -19.48
C ARG A 105 14.71 0.79 -18.75
N SER A 106 15.74 1.59 -18.99
CA SER A 106 16.95 1.54 -18.20
C SER A 106 16.69 2.08 -16.80
N TRP A 107 17.49 1.64 -15.83
CA TRP A 107 17.47 2.20 -14.48
C TRP A 107 17.72 3.71 -14.46
N ARG A 108 18.56 4.22 -15.36
CA ARG A 108 18.86 5.66 -15.43
C ARG A 108 17.62 6.47 -15.80
N GLU A 109 16.84 6.01 -16.79
CA GLU A 109 15.60 6.68 -17.19
C GLU A 109 14.57 6.64 -16.05
N LEU A 110 14.43 5.49 -15.39
CA LEU A 110 13.51 5.36 -14.26
C LEU A 110 13.88 6.29 -13.10
N VAL A 111 15.17 6.43 -12.79
CA VAL A 111 15.65 7.34 -11.74
C VAL A 111 15.41 8.80 -12.12
N GLY A 112 15.64 9.17 -13.37
CA GLY A 112 15.34 10.52 -13.86
C GLY A 112 13.86 10.86 -13.81
N ASP A 113 12.99 9.89 -14.13
CA ASP A 113 11.55 10.05 -14.01
C ASP A 113 11.09 10.19 -12.56
N ALA A 114 11.60 9.34 -11.67
CA ALA A 114 11.31 9.41 -10.24
C ALA A 114 11.74 10.77 -9.65
N ASP A 115 12.89 11.29 -10.05
CA ASP A 115 13.39 12.60 -9.61
C ASP A 115 12.52 13.76 -10.08
N ARG A 116 12.11 13.75 -11.36
CA ARG A 116 11.21 14.76 -11.92
C ARG A 116 9.87 14.78 -11.21
N VAL A 117 9.30 13.60 -10.95
CA VAL A 117 8.02 13.44 -10.23
C VAL A 117 8.17 13.93 -8.79
N ALA A 118 9.21 13.50 -8.08
CA ALA A 118 9.47 13.92 -6.70
C ALA A 118 9.63 15.44 -6.60
N SER A 119 10.39 16.05 -7.52
CA SER A 119 10.58 17.51 -7.58
C SER A 119 9.27 18.26 -7.86
N GLY A 120 8.43 17.75 -8.78
CA GLY A 120 7.09 18.31 -9.02
C GLY A 120 6.20 18.25 -7.78
N VAL A 121 6.18 17.10 -7.09
CA VAL A 121 5.42 16.93 -5.85
C VAL A 121 5.90 17.88 -4.76
N VAL A 122 7.22 18.06 -4.60
CA VAL A 122 7.79 19.04 -3.65
C VAL A 122 7.36 20.46 -4.03
N GLY A 123 7.43 20.82 -5.31
CA GLY A 123 7.07 22.16 -5.81
C GLY A 123 5.60 22.53 -5.61
N HIS A 124 4.70 21.53 -5.55
CA HIS A 124 3.26 21.74 -5.45
C HIS A 124 2.62 21.21 -4.16
N ARG A 125 3.42 20.81 -3.16
CA ARG A 125 2.97 20.19 -1.89
C ARG A 125 2.01 21.03 -1.05
N GLU A 126 2.09 22.35 -1.18
CA GLU A 126 1.26 23.31 -0.42
C GLU A 126 -0.13 23.49 -1.04
N PHE A 127 -0.33 23.00 -2.26
CA PHE A 127 -1.65 23.02 -2.89
C PHE A 127 -2.59 22.04 -2.16
N PRO A 128 -3.86 22.42 -1.91
CA PRO A 128 -4.85 21.58 -1.23
C PRO A 128 -5.38 20.50 -2.18
N VAL A 129 -4.74 19.34 -2.18
CA VAL A 129 -5.05 18.20 -3.07
C VAL A 129 -6.31 17.43 -2.66
N GLU A 130 -6.73 17.54 -1.41
CA GLU A 130 -7.78 16.72 -0.80
C GLU A 130 -9.13 16.92 -1.48
N GLY A 131 -9.43 18.15 -1.91
CA GLY A 131 -10.66 18.48 -2.65
C GLY A 131 -10.65 18.02 -4.12
N LEU A 132 -9.50 17.61 -4.67
CA LEU A 132 -9.41 17.07 -6.03
C LEU A 132 -9.62 15.55 -6.07
N ALA A 133 -9.30 14.85 -4.97
CA ALA A 133 -9.45 13.39 -4.88
C ALA A 133 -10.90 12.94 -4.64
N GLU A 134 -11.79 13.82 -4.15
CA GLU A 134 -13.18 13.48 -3.81
C GLU A 134 -14.08 13.09 -5.00
N GLY A 135 -13.62 13.31 -6.24
CA GLY A 135 -14.29 12.82 -7.46
C GLY A 135 -13.85 11.42 -7.94
N SER A 136 -12.81 10.83 -7.33
CA SER A 136 -12.31 9.50 -7.70
C SER A 136 -12.96 8.43 -6.81
N PRO A 137 -13.40 7.28 -7.35
CA PRO A 137 -14.02 6.23 -6.54
C PRO A 137 -13.09 5.83 -5.40
N ARG A 138 -13.50 6.13 -4.15
CA ARG A 138 -12.82 5.59 -2.97
C ARG A 138 -12.78 4.07 -3.14
N PRO A 139 -11.63 3.39 -2.98
CA PRO A 139 -11.61 1.93 -2.98
C PRO A 139 -12.61 1.48 -1.93
N GLY A 140 -13.65 0.78 -2.38
CA GLY A 140 -14.82 0.50 -1.58
C GLY A 140 -14.39 -0.06 -0.23
N HIS A 141 -14.87 0.53 0.86
CA HIS A 141 -14.87 -0.14 2.14
C HIS A 141 -15.63 -1.46 1.94
N VAL A 142 -14.88 -2.54 1.73
CA VAL A 142 -15.43 -3.89 1.76
C VAL A 142 -15.89 -4.09 3.18
N ARG A 143 -17.19 -3.88 3.42
CA ARG A 143 -17.81 -4.13 4.71
C ARG A 143 -17.50 -5.60 5.02
N PRO A 144 -16.86 -5.91 6.17
CA PRO A 144 -16.55 -7.29 6.49
C PRO A 144 -17.84 -8.12 6.45
N PRO A 145 -17.80 -9.36 5.93
CA PRO A 145 -18.97 -10.23 5.95
C PRO A 145 -19.45 -10.35 7.39
N ARG A 146 -20.78 -10.32 7.59
CA ARG A 146 -21.37 -10.53 8.92
C ARG A 146 -20.77 -11.81 9.52
N PRO A 147 -20.30 -11.79 10.78
CA PRO A 147 -19.81 -13.00 11.42
C PRO A 147 -20.92 -14.06 11.39
N PRO A 148 -20.57 -15.34 11.18
CA PRO A 148 -21.55 -16.41 11.25
C PRO A 148 -22.21 -16.42 12.64
N PRO A 149 -23.49 -16.79 12.75
CA PRO A 149 -24.16 -16.91 14.05
C PRO A 149 -23.37 -17.89 14.95
N PRO A 150 -23.38 -17.67 16.28
CA PRO A 150 -22.70 -18.57 17.21
C PRO A 150 -23.20 -20.00 17.01
N ARG A 151 -22.27 -20.96 17.02
CA ARG A 151 -22.62 -22.38 16.93
C ARG A 151 -23.58 -22.72 18.07
N PRO A 152 -24.67 -23.48 17.80
CA PRO A 152 -25.55 -23.93 18.87
C PRO A 152 -24.75 -24.75 19.88
N PRO A 153 -25.09 -24.69 21.18
CA PRO A 153 -24.40 -25.44 22.21
C PRO A 153 -24.44 -26.94 21.87
N ALA A 154 -23.33 -27.63 22.12
CA ALA A 154 -23.23 -29.07 21.93
C ALA A 154 -24.39 -29.77 22.68
N PRO A 155 -25.02 -30.80 22.09
CA PRO A 155 -26.07 -31.54 22.77
C PRO A 155 -25.48 -32.14 24.05
N GLN A 156 -26.07 -31.78 25.19
CA GLN A 156 -25.68 -32.32 26.47
C GLN A 156 -25.88 -33.84 26.44
N ALA A 157 -24.82 -34.58 26.74
CA ALA A 157 -24.87 -36.03 26.84
C ALA A 157 -25.95 -36.39 27.88
N ARG A 158 -27.03 -37.05 27.42
CA ARG A 158 -28.03 -37.63 28.31
C ARG A 158 -27.32 -38.61 29.23
N SER A 159 -27.36 -38.33 30.53
CA SER A 159 -26.94 -39.28 31.55
C SER A 159 -27.66 -40.62 31.33
N PRO A 160 -26.96 -41.76 31.32
CA PRO A 160 -27.58 -43.05 31.19
C PRO A 160 -28.50 -43.28 32.40
N ARG A 161 -29.81 -43.45 32.11
CA ARG A 161 -30.82 -43.85 33.10
C ARG A 161 -30.33 -45.09 33.83
N GLY A 162 -30.32 -45.02 35.16
CA GLY A 162 -29.96 -46.10 36.05
C GLY A 162 -30.65 -47.42 35.69
N ARG A 163 -29.85 -48.48 35.59
CA ARG A 163 -30.33 -49.87 35.51
C ARG A 163 -31.16 -50.17 36.76
N PRO A 164 -32.38 -50.75 36.65
CA PRO A 164 -33.09 -51.24 37.82
C PRO A 164 -32.35 -52.44 38.41
N LYS A 165 -32.13 -52.42 39.73
CA LYS A 165 -31.61 -53.58 40.48
C LYS A 165 -32.66 -54.69 40.46
N ARG A 166 -32.32 -55.85 39.88
CA ARG A 166 -33.08 -57.09 40.05
C ARG A 166 -32.83 -57.63 41.46
N SER A 167 -33.88 -57.73 42.26
CA SER A 167 -33.87 -58.51 43.50
C SER A 167 -33.86 -60.01 43.17
N PRO A 168 -33.05 -60.84 43.87
CA PRO A 168 -33.15 -62.28 43.74
C PRO A 168 -34.28 -62.80 44.63
N ALA A 169 -35.22 -63.52 44.04
CA ALA A 169 -36.17 -64.36 44.77
C ALA A 169 -35.40 -65.53 45.41
N ARG A 170 -35.62 -65.77 46.70
CA ARG A 170 -35.28 -67.03 47.36
C ARG A 170 -36.56 -67.74 47.80
N ARG A 171 -36.54 -69.05 47.53
CA ARG A 171 -37.47 -70.12 47.89
C ARG A 171 -37.96 -70.10 49.33
#